data_AF-A0A8H4ZIG4-F1
#
_entry.id   AF-A0A8H4ZIG4-F1
#
_cell.length_a   1.000
_cell.length_b   1.000
_cell.length_c   1.000
_cell.angle_alpha   90.00
_cell.angle_beta   90.00
_cell.angle_gamma   90.00
#
_symmetry.space_group_name_H-M   'P 1'
#
loop_
_entity.id
_entity.type
_entity.pdbx_description
1 polymer ?
#
loop_
_entity_poly.entity_id
_entity_poly.type
_entity_poly.pdbx_seq_one_letter_code
_entity_poly.pdbx_strand_id
1 'polypeptide(L)'
;MSTIIRNTSTPKTLMASVKEMMAGTYAAELSRRGVIGLAIDYRNYGQSGGAFRQREDPQSKAADLAAAIEFLSHRSDVAGTGLLGICTSAGNVLYPAARNPRVKAGGEEVIKRRRAEGQEAIKLYNDTQEINLIKAYGASANESASPGEKPYYEDVTRGNIRQWRTEFAVASWEAWVGWDPVGQASLVQAPTLIVHSEKAAFPDQAREVYRNLESQKEIVWVEGTHYDFYDDVEVVRSAADKLAKHFNTYLN
;
A
#
# COMPACT_ATOMS: atom_id res chain seq x y z
N MET A 1 9.69 -6.26 37.03
CA MET A 1 10.60 -6.16 35.88
C MET A 1 9.84 -6.60 34.64
N SER A 2 9.24 -5.65 33.93
CA SER A 2 8.44 -5.91 32.72
C SER A 2 9.36 -5.92 31.50
N THR A 3 9.49 -7.09 30.91
CA THR A 3 10.20 -7.33 29.65
C THR A 3 9.47 -6.62 28.52
N ILE A 4 10.09 -5.56 27.98
CA ILE A 4 9.67 -4.91 26.75
C ILE A 4 9.97 -5.87 25.60
N ILE A 5 8.94 -6.44 24.99
CA ILE A 5 9.06 -7.19 23.74
C ILE A 5 9.43 -6.17 22.66
N ARG A 6 10.72 -6.13 22.29
CA ARG A 6 11.20 -5.38 21.13
C ARG A 6 10.70 -6.11 19.88
N ASN A 7 9.73 -5.53 19.19
CA ASN A 7 9.36 -5.95 17.84
C ASN A 7 10.54 -5.62 16.91
N THR A 8 11.40 -6.60 16.63
CA THR A 8 12.58 -6.49 15.76
C THR A 8 12.26 -6.75 14.29
N SER A 9 10.98 -6.81 13.90
CA SER A 9 10.64 -6.89 12.48
C SER A 9 10.81 -5.51 11.84
N THR A 10 11.96 -5.30 11.21
CA THR A 10 12.09 -4.33 10.12
C THR A 10 10.88 -4.44 9.19
N PRO A 11 10.21 -3.36 8.79
CA PRO A 11 9.15 -3.45 7.80
C PRO A 11 9.75 -4.03 6.50
N LYS A 12 9.39 -5.27 6.18
CA LYS A 12 9.89 -6.02 5.02
C LYS A 12 9.05 -5.81 3.76
N THR A 13 8.14 -4.85 3.74
CA THR A 13 7.24 -4.65 2.60
C THR A 13 6.91 -3.17 2.41
N LEU A 14 7.84 -2.47 1.73
CA LEU A 14 7.44 -1.49 0.71
C LEU A 14 6.63 -2.25 -0.35
N MET A 15 5.79 -1.66 -1.19
CA MET A 15 6.08 -1.59 -2.63
C MET A 15 5.04 -0.73 -3.33
N ALA A 16 5.49 0.07 -4.29
CA ALA A 16 4.65 0.55 -5.37
C ALA A 16 4.18 -0.61 -6.25
N SER A 17 3.03 -0.39 -6.85
CA SER A 17 2.46 -1.19 -7.92
C SER A 17 1.94 -0.24 -9.00
N VAL A 18 1.64 -0.80 -10.16
CA VAL A 18 0.92 -0.10 -11.24
C VAL A 18 -0.48 -0.68 -11.37
N LYS A 19 -1.39 0.09 -11.96
CA LYS A 19 -2.82 -0.26 -12.09
C LYS A 19 -3.05 -1.58 -12.82
N GLU A 20 -2.15 -2.02 -13.68
CA GLU A 20 -2.23 -3.30 -14.40
C GLU A 20 -1.98 -4.53 -13.51
N MET A 21 -1.53 -4.34 -12.27
CA MET A 21 -1.33 -5.40 -11.28
C MET A 21 -2.62 -5.67 -10.48
N MET A 22 -2.48 -6.10 -9.22
CA MET A 22 -3.58 -6.41 -8.30
C MET A 22 -4.68 -5.32 -8.24
N ALA A 23 -4.33 -4.03 -8.36
CA ALA A 23 -5.34 -2.97 -8.31
C ALA A 23 -6.36 -3.07 -9.47
N GLY A 24 -5.89 -3.33 -10.69
CA GLY A 24 -6.73 -3.53 -11.86
C GLY A 24 -7.52 -4.83 -11.78
N THR A 25 -6.92 -5.89 -11.25
CA THR A 25 -7.61 -7.16 -10.97
C THR A 25 -8.83 -6.93 -10.07
N TYR A 26 -8.68 -6.23 -8.93
CA TYR A 26 -9.81 -5.96 -8.05
C TYR A 26 -10.80 -4.97 -8.64
N ALA A 27 -10.35 -3.94 -9.38
CA ALA A 27 -11.27 -3.03 -10.06
C ALA A 27 -12.17 -3.76 -11.06
N ALA A 28 -11.61 -4.72 -11.81
CA ALA A 28 -12.38 -5.57 -12.72
C ALA A 28 -13.35 -6.49 -11.98
N GLU A 29 -12.92 -7.15 -10.91
CA GLU A 29 -13.78 -8.04 -10.11
C GLU A 29 -14.91 -7.29 -9.41
N LEU A 30 -14.65 -6.08 -8.89
CA LEU A 30 -15.67 -5.21 -8.31
C LEU A 30 -16.68 -4.74 -9.36
N SER A 31 -16.22 -4.40 -10.57
CA SER A 31 -17.09 -4.00 -11.68
C SER A 31 -18.06 -5.12 -12.08
N ARG A 32 -17.62 -6.39 -12.05
CA ARG A 32 -18.50 -7.56 -12.28
C ARG A 32 -19.58 -7.73 -11.21
N ARG A 33 -19.43 -7.06 -10.06
CA ARG A 33 -20.35 -7.10 -8.91
C ARG A 33 -21.15 -5.79 -8.75
N GLY A 34 -21.16 -4.95 -9.79
CA GLY A 34 -21.93 -3.72 -9.83
C GLY A 34 -21.28 -2.53 -9.12
N VAL A 35 -20.00 -2.61 -8.75
CA VAL A 35 -19.25 -1.52 -8.13
C VAL A 35 -18.29 -0.90 -9.15
N ILE A 36 -18.39 0.40 -9.41
CA ILE A 36 -17.46 1.10 -10.31
C ILE A 36 -16.04 1.05 -9.72
N GLY A 37 -15.14 0.29 -10.36
CA GLY A 37 -13.74 0.19 -9.96
C GLY A 37 -12.83 1.16 -10.71
N LEU A 38 -12.08 1.99 -9.99
CA LEU A 38 -11.03 2.84 -10.55
C LEU A 38 -9.66 2.44 -9.99
N ALA A 39 -8.81 1.85 -10.83
CA ALA A 39 -7.41 1.60 -10.52
C ALA A 39 -6.54 2.72 -11.11
N ILE A 40 -5.65 3.30 -10.29
CA ILE A 40 -4.77 4.39 -10.69
C ILE A 40 -3.30 4.00 -10.60
N ASP A 41 -2.47 4.58 -11.46
CA ASP A 41 -1.04 4.69 -11.20
C ASP A 41 -0.82 5.90 -10.28
N TYR A 42 -0.15 5.71 -9.14
CA TYR A 42 0.29 6.85 -8.34
C TYR A 42 1.25 7.73 -9.13
N ARG A 43 1.37 9.01 -8.76
CA ARG A 43 2.40 9.88 -9.32
C ARG A 43 3.78 9.22 -9.21
N ASN A 44 4.65 9.46 -10.19
CA ASN A 44 5.98 8.86 -10.33
C ASN A 44 6.00 7.38 -10.74
N TYR A 45 4.83 6.72 -10.89
CA TYR A 45 4.71 5.32 -11.30
C TYR A 45 3.89 5.17 -12.58
N GLY A 46 4.06 4.00 -13.23
CA GLY A 46 3.30 3.60 -14.43
C GLY A 46 3.20 4.71 -15.47
N GLN A 47 1.97 4.96 -15.92
CA GLN A 47 1.64 5.95 -16.93
C GLN A 47 1.31 7.34 -16.35
N SER A 48 1.20 7.46 -15.03
CA SER A 48 1.01 8.75 -14.37
C SER A 48 2.26 9.62 -14.50
N GLY A 49 2.06 10.94 -14.51
CA GLY A 49 3.12 11.93 -14.55
C GLY A 49 3.99 11.94 -13.27
N GLY A 50 4.86 12.95 -13.16
CA GLY A 50 5.78 13.12 -12.04
C GLY A 50 7.23 12.91 -12.46
N ALA A 51 8.06 13.93 -12.18
CA ALA A 51 9.45 13.97 -12.63
C ALA A 51 10.37 13.08 -11.78
N PHE A 52 10.09 12.94 -10.48
CA PHE A 52 10.88 12.14 -9.55
C PHE A 52 10.45 10.66 -9.59
N ARG A 53 10.65 10.01 -10.74
CA ARG A 53 10.22 8.62 -11.00
C ARG A 53 10.62 7.65 -9.88
N GLN A 54 9.73 6.70 -9.58
CA GLN A 54 9.92 5.65 -8.57
C GLN A 54 10.11 6.17 -7.13
N ARG A 55 9.76 7.43 -6.86
CA ARG A 55 9.71 7.98 -5.50
C ARG A 55 8.41 7.60 -4.80
N GLU A 56 8.56 6.95 -3.66
CA GLU A 56 7.52 6.70 -2.68
C GLU A 56 7.37 7.86 -1.71
N ASP A 57 6.14 8.32 -1.52
CA ASP A 57 5.77 9.30 -0.51
C ASP A 57 4.30 9.04 -0.11
N PRO A 58 4.04 8.59 1.13
CA PRO A 58 2.69 8.32 1.61
C PRO A 58 1.74 9.53 1.51
N GLN A 59 2.25 10.75 1.71
CA GLN A 59 1.41 11.95 1.64
C GLN A 59 0.99 12.24 0.20
N SER A 60 1.93 12.14 -0.74
CA SER A 60 1.65 12.24 -2.17
C SER A 60 0.66 11.18 -2.63
N LYS A 61 0.80 9.92 -2.18
CA LYS A 61 -0.15 8.84 -2.51
C LYS A 61 -1.55 9.13 -1.98
N ALA A 62 -1.66 9.65 -0.77
CA ALA A 62 -2.96 10.04 -0.22
C ALA A 62 -3.61 11.20 -1.01
N ALA A 63 -2.82 12.16 -1.46
CA ALA A 63 -3.31 13.23 -2.33
C ALA A 63 -3.78 12.69 -3.70
N ASP A 64 -3.08 11.71 -4.27
CA ASP A 64 -3.51 11.05 -5.51
C ASP A 64 -4.82 10.27 -5.32
N LEU A 65 -5.01 9.61 -4.18
CA LEU A 65 -6.29 8.95 -3.84
C LEU A 65 -7.42 9.96 -3.64
N ALA A 66 -7.14 11.10 -3.00
CA ALA A 66 -8.13 12.17 -2.85
C ALA A 66 -8.54 12.75 -4.22
N ALA A 67 -7.59 12.94 -5.14
CA ALA A 67 -7.88 13.37 -6.51
C ALA A 67 -8.71 12.33 -7.29
N ALA A 68 -8.47 11.02 -7.06
CA ALA A 68 -9.28 9.96 -7.65
C ALA A 68 -10.72 9.94 -7.11
N ILE A 69 -10.90 10.17 -5.80
CA ILE A 69 -12.23 10.34 -5.18
C ILE A 69 -12.93 11.56 -5.80
N GLU A 70 -12.24 12.70 -5.88
CA GLU A 70 -12.78 13.92 -6.47
C GLU A 70 -13.18 13.72 -7.93
N PHE A 71 -12.38 13.00 -8.73
CA PHE A 71 -12.76 12.66 -10.10
C PHE A 71 -14.05 11.84 -10.14
N LEU A 72 -14.19 10.83 -9.27
CA LEU A 72 -15.39 9.99 -9.23
C LEU A 72 -16.63 10.76 -8.73
N SER A 73 -16.47 11.69 -7.79
CA SER A 73 -17.61 12.46 -7.23
C SER A 73 -18.26 13.41 -8.24
N HIS A 74 -17.55 13.77 -9.32
CA HIS A 74 -18.11 14.58 -10.41
C HIS A 74 -18.90 13.76 -11.45
N ARG A 75 -18.90 12.43 -11.35
CA ARG A 75 -19.65 11.58 -12.28
C ARG A 75 -21.08 11.38 -11.80
N SER A 76 -22.05 11.59 -12.69
CA SER A 76 -23.48 11.42 -12.38
C SER A 76 -23.90 9.97 -12.13
N ASP A 77 -23.08 8.99 -12.52
CA ASP A 77 -23.33 7.56 -12.32
C ASP A 77 -22.69 7.00 -11.04
N VAL A 78 -22.08 7.85 -10.20
CA VAL A 78 -21.46 7.47 -8.92
C VAL A 78 -22.33 7.96 -7.76
N ALA A 79 -22.90 7.02 -6.98
CA ALA A 79 -23.73 7.33 -5.81
C ALA A 79 -22.89 7.67 -4.56
N GLY A 80 -21.71 7.06 -4.44
CA GLY A 80 -20.79 7.25 -3.33
C GLY A 80 -19.41 6.72 -3.67
N THR A 81 -18.40 7.14 -2.89
CA THR A 81 -16.99 6.78 -3.12
C THR A 81 -16.40 6.07 -1.91
N GLY A 82 -15.64 5.01 -2.16
CA GLY A 82 -14.85 4.30 -1.15
C GLY A 82 -13.44 4.05 -1.64
N LEU A 83 -12.54 3.67 -0.72
CA LEU A 83 -11.17 3.31 -1.02
C LEU A 83 -10.93 1.83 -0.76
N LEU A 84 -10.17 1.19 -1.64
CA LEU A 84 -9.64 -0.16 -1.46
C LEU A 84 -8.12 -0.10 -1.48
N GLY A 85 -7.48 -0.61 -0.43
CA GLY A 85 -6.03 -0.79 -0.36
C GLY A 85 -5.67 -2.27 -0.30
N ILE A 86 -4.69 -2.68 -1.10
CA ILE A 86 -4.16 -4.05 -1.14
C ILE A 86 -2.70 -4.02 -0.67
N CYS A 87 -2.32 -4.94 0.23
CA CYS A 87 -0.98 -4.98 0.85
C CYS A 87 -0.62 -3.64 1.52
N THR A 88 0.56 -3.08 1.25
CA THR A 88 1.04 -1.82 1.82
C THR A 88 0.11 -0.64 1.48
N SER A 89 -0.63 -0.73 0.37
CA SER A 89 -1.66 0.27 0.05
C SER A 89 -2.84 0.25 1.02
N ALA A 90 -3.08 -0.84 1.75
CA ALA A 90 -4.04 -0.87 2.87
C ALA A 90 -3.64 0.09 3.99
N GLY A 91 -2.34 0.36 4.18
CA GLY A 91 -1.88 1.42 5.07
C GLY A 91 -2.01 2.82 4.46
N ASN A 92 -1.79 2.96 3.14
CA ASN A 92 -1.88 4.25 2.45
C ASN A 92 -3.31 4.81 2.43
N VAL A 93 -4.33 3.95 2.31
CA VAL A 93 -5.74 4.36 2.37
C VAL A 93 -6.18 4.84 3.76
N LEU A 94 -5.40 4.55 4.81
CA LEU A 94 -5.69 5.07 6.15
C LEU A 94 -5.39 6.58 6.24
N TYR A 95 -4.49 7.13 5.41
CA TYR A 95 -4.06 8.54 5.52
C TYR A 95 -5.11 9.57 5.03
N PRO A 96 -5.83 9.39 3.90
CA PRO A 96 -6.98 10.25 3.60
C PRO A 96 -8.01 10.27 4.75
N ALA A 97 -8.07 9.18 5.52
CA ALA A 97 -8.96 9.03 6.68
C ALA A 97 -8.31 9.42 8.02
N ALA A 98 -7.02 9.76 8.08
CA ALA A 98 -6.28 9.91 9.33
C ALA A 98 -5.15 10.94 9.26
N ARG A 99 -5.06 11.82 10.27
CA ARG A 99 -3.96 12.78 10.43
C ARG A 99 -3.37 12.73 11.85
N ASN A 100 -2.24 12.05 12.10
CA ASN A 100 -1.10 12.45 12.99
C ASN A 100 -0.04 11.32 13.17
N PRO A 101 1.26 11.50 12.86
CA PRO A 101 2.25 10.40 12.81
C PRO A 101 2.89 10.01 14.15
N ARG A 102 2.55 8.87 14.76
CA ARG A 102 3.30 8.32 15.92
C ARG A 102 3.33 6.78 16.07
N VAL A 103 3.99 6.06 15.16
CA VAL A 103 4.75 4.81 15.47
C VAL A 103 5.98 4.75 14.55
N LYS A 104 7.03 4.03 14.95
CA LYS A 104 8.29 3.87 14.19
C LYS A 104 8.46 2.42 13.77
N ALA A 105 8.70 2.18 12.48
CA ALA A 105 9.00 0.86 11.93
C ALA A 105 10.51 0.71 11.69
N GLY A 106 11.17 -0.21 12.40
CA GLY A 106 12.61 -0.51 12.29
C GLY A 106 13.44 -0.12 13.53
N GLY A 107 14.62 -0.74 13.69
CA GLY A 107 15.57 -0.34 14.72
C GLY A 107 16.04 1.10 14.49
N GLU A 108 16.22 1.86 15.57
CA GLU A 108 16.48 3.32 15.53
C GLU A 108 17.64 3.70 14.60
N GLU A 109 18.74 2.95 14.63
CA GLU A 109 19.90 3.16 13.77
C GLU A 109 19.61 2.92 12.28
N VAL A 110 18.78 1.93 11.95
CA VAL A 110 18.38 1.65 10.55
C VAL A 110 17.51 2.78 10.02
N ILE A 111 16.56 3.27 10.83
CA ILE A 111 15.71 4.41 10.49
C ILE A 111 16.56 5.65 10.24
N LYS A 112 17.48 5.95 11.18
CA LYS A 112 18.36 7.12 11.08
C LYS A 112 19.22 7.08 9.82
N ARG A 113 19.83 5.92 9.53
CA ARG A 113 20.66 5.72 8.34
C ARG A 113 19.85 5.90 7.06
N ARG A 114 18.73 5.18 6.91
CA ARG A 114 17.88 5.27 5.71
C ARG A 114 17.32 6.68 5.51
N ARG A 115 16.97 7.40 6.57
CA ARG A 115 16.55 8.79 6.48
C ARG A 115 17.66 9.68 5.91
N ALA A 116 18.89 9.54 6.40
CA ALA A 116 20.03 10.29 5.90
C ALA A 116 20.29 9.99 4.41
N GLU A 117 20.28 8.72 4.01
CA GLU A 117 20.39 8.29 2.60
C GLU A 117 19.30 8.93 1.73
N GLY A 118 18.05 8.95 2.23
CA GLY A 118 16.93 9.57 1.53
C GLY A 118 17.09 11.09 1.36
N GLN A 119 17.54 11.79 2.40
CA GLN A 119 17.79 13.23 2.36
C GLN A 119 18.91 13.60 1.37
N GLU A 120 19.98 12.80 1.33
CA GLU A 120 21.06 12.99 0.36
C GLU A 120 20.58 12.76 -1.08
N ALA A 121 19.77 11.73 -1.32
CA ALA A 121 19.18 11.47 -2.63
C ALA A 121 18.19 12.57 -3.07
N ILE A 122 17.46 13.19 -2.15
CA ILE A 122 16.64 14.39 -2.44
C ILE A 122 17.52 15.57 -2.84
N LYS A 123 18.63 15.80 -2.12
CA LYS A 123 19.57 16.87 -2.44
C LYS A 123 20.18 16.67 -3.83
N LEU A 124 20.63 15.46 -4.14
CA LEU A 124 21.14 15.10 -5.46
C LEU A 124 20.12 15.44 -6.56
N TYR A 125 18.87 14.99 -6.40
CA TYR A 125 17.82 15.29 -7.36
C TYR A 125 17.57 16.80 -7.53
N ASN A 126 17.54 17.57 -6.44
CA ASN A 126 17.33 19.00 -6.53
C ASN A 126 18.49 19.72 -7.25
N ASP A 127 19.73 19.27 -7.01
CA ASP A 127 20.93 19.88 -7.58
C ASP A 127 21.15 19.51 -9.06
N THR A 128 20.85 18.26 -9.45
CA THR A 128 21.26 17.71 -10.76
C THR A 128 20.12 17.11 -11.58
N GLN A 129 18.92 16.96 -11.00
CA GLN A 129 17.80 16.16 -11.53
C GLN A 129 18.13 14.66 -11.68
N GLU A 130 19.22 14.18 -11.09
CA GLU A 130 19.58 12.77 -11.06
C GLU A 130 18.78 12.04 -9.97
N ILE A 131 18.25 10.86 -10.32
CA ILE A 131 17.49 10.00 -9.40
C ILE A 131 18.38 8.84 -8.99
N ASN A 132 18.77 8.80 -7.71
CA ASN A 132 19.45 7.63 -7.15
C ASN A 132 18.45 6.45 -7.02
N LEU A 133 18.59 5.46 -7.90
CA LEU A 133 17.74 4.28 -7.98
C LEU A 133 18.48 3.03 -7.47
N ILE A 134 17.79 2.22 -6.66
CA ILE A 134 18.20 0.86 -6.30
C ILE A 134 17.12 -0.13 -6.74
N LYS A 135 17.39 -1.44 -6.67
CA LYS A 135 16.34 -2.43 -6.95
C LYS A 135 15.25 -2.36 -5.89
N ALA A 136 14.00 -2.51 -6.33
CA ALA A 136 12.87 -2.58 -5.41
C ALA A 136 12.89 -3.90 -4.61
N TYR A 137 13.23 -5.01 -5.28
CA TYR A 137 13.36 -6.36 -4.72
C TYR A 137 14.73 -6.97 -5.01
N GLY A 138 15.18 -7.88 -4.15
CA GLY A 138 16.44 -8.58 -4.34
C GLY A 138 16.76 -9.54 -3.19
N ALA A 139 17.84 -10.31 -3.35
CA ALA A 139 18.21 -11.33 -2.38
C ALA A 139 18.65 -10.74 -1.04
N SER A 140 19.27 -9.55 -1.04
CA SER A 140 19.86 -8.94 0.15
C SER A 140 19.52 -7.47 0.34
N ALA A 141 19.68 -6.99 1.58
CA ALA A 141 19.43 -5.60 1.97
C ALA A 141 20.44 -4.60 1.38
N ASN A 142 21.57 -5.11 0.86
CA ASN A 142 22.58 -4.31 0.17
C ASN A 142 22.23 -4.10 -1.31
N GLU A 143 21.37 -4.94 -1.87
CA GLU A 143 21.04 -4.93 -3.29
C GLU A 143 19.66 -4.33 -3.56
N SER A 144 18.79 -4.23 -2.54
CA SER A 144 17.39 -3.86 -2.73
C SER A 144 16.76 -3.15 -1.54
N ALA A 145 15.68 -2.43 -1.82
CA ALA A 145 14.85 -1.79 -0.80
C ALA A 145 14.08 -2.80 0.05
N SER A 146 13.57 -3.86 -0.58
CA SER A 146 12.80 -4.93 0.08
C SER A 146 13.46 -6.30 -0.16
N PRO A 147 14.37 -6.73 0.72
CA PRO A 147 15.08 -7.99 0.54
C PRO A 147 14.22 -9.24 0.75
N GLY A 148 14.70 -10.34 0.20
CA GLY A 148 14.09 -11.67 0.24
C GLY A 148 13.15 -11.90 -0.94
N GLU A 149 12.84 -13.16 -1.21
CA GLU A 149 12.04 -13.61 -2.36
C GLU A 149 10.67 -12.91 -2.42
N LYS A 150 10.29 -12.52 -3.63
CA LYS A 150 8.99 -11.91 -3.95
C LYS A 150 8.43 -12.55 -5.23
N PRO A 151 7.94 -13.80 -5.15
CA PRO A 151 7.54 -14.58 -6.34
C PRO A 151 6.59 -13.84 -7.28
N TYR A 152 5.62 -13.08 -6.74
CA TYR A 152 4.71 -12.27 -7.56
C TYR A 152 5.45 -11.26 -8.45
N TYR A 153 6.43 -10.54 -7.91
CA TYR A 153 7.14 -9.48 -8.63
C TYR A 153 8.36 -9.98 -9.42
N GLU A 154 8.72 -11.25 -9.26
CA GLU A 154 9.81 -11.90 -10.00
C GLU A 154 9.28 -12.64 -11.23
N ASP A 155 8.04 -13.12 -11.20
CA ASP A 155 7.40 -13.88 -12.28
C ASP A 155 6.67 -12.99 -13.30
N VAL A 156 7.08 -13.09 -14.57
CA VAL A 156 6.52 -12.32 -15.71
C VAL A 156 5.11 -12.74 -16.10
N THR A 157 4.67 -13.92 -15.66
CA THR A 157 3.30 -14.38 -15.81
C THR A 157 2.37 -13.84 -14.72
N ARG A 158 2.95 -13.21 -13.68
CA ARG A 158 2.25 -12.64 -12.54
C ARG A 158 2.41 -11.11 -12.50
N GLY A 159 3.20 -10.59 -11.57
CA GLY A 159 3.41 -9.17 -11.33
C GLY A 159 4.63 -8.57 -12.02
N ASN A 160 5.56 -9.36 -12.57
CA ASN A 160 6.73 -8.81 -13.28
C ASN A 160 6.39 -8.39 -14.72
N ILE A 161 5.41 -7.48 -14.84
CA ILE A 161 4.87 -7.01 -16.11
C ILE A 161 5.69 -5.83 -16.65
N ARG A 162 5.64 -5.60 -17.97
CA ARG A 162 6.41 -4.55 -18.66
C ARG A 162 6.13 -3.13 -18.16
N GLN A 163 4.92 -2.87 -17.68
CA GLN A 163 4.47 -1.58 -17.15
C GLN A 163 5.12 -1.26 -15.80
N TRP A 164 5.62 -2.27 -15.10
CA TRP A 164 6.26 -2.14 -13.81
C TRP A 164 7.78 -2.00 -13.93
N ARG A 165 8.33 -0.98 -13.26
CA ARG A 165 9.78 -0.81 -13.11
C ARG A 165 10.18 -1.33 -11.74
N THR A 166 11.02 -2.37 -11.70
CA THR A 166 11.50 -2.98 -10.44
C THR A 166 12.62 -2.15 -9.80
N GLU A 167 12.33 -0.88 -9.56
CA GLU A 167 13.26 0.12 -9.05
C GLU A 167 12.65 0.91 -7.89
N PHE A 168 13.50 1.51 -7.08
CA PHE A 168 13.12 2.29 -5.91
C PHE A 168 14.04 3.50 -5.82
N ALA A 169 13.47 4.71 -5.81
CA ALA A 169 14.26 5.92 -5.59
C ALA A 169 14.67 5.98 -4.12
N VAL A 170 15.97 6.08 -3.84
CA VAL A 170 16.50 6.15 -2.46
C VAL A 170 15.90 7.31 -1.66
N ALA A 171 15.54 8.41 -2.34
CA ALA A 171 14.83 9.57 -1.77
C ALA A 171 13.54 9.20 -1.03
N SER A 172 12.88 8.12 -1.44
CA SER A 172 11.70 7.56 -0.79
C SER A 172 11.90 7.24 0.69
N TRP A 173 13.13 6.90 1.11
CA TRP A 173 13.39 6.56 2.50
C TRP A 173 13.05 7.71 3.44
N GLU A 174 13.22 8.97 3.03
CA GLU A 174 12.96 10.13 3.87
C GLU A 174 11.50 10.17 4.33
N ALA A 175 10.57 10.04 3.38
CA ALA A 175 9.13 10.07 3.64
C ALA A 175 8.62 8.75 4.25
N TRP A 176 9.29 7.63 3.93
CA TRP A 176 8.83 6.30 4.31
C TRP A 176 9.29 5.88 5.72
N VAL A 177 10.54 6.17 6.09
CA VAL A 177 11.09 5.69 7.36
C VAL A 177 10.51 6.49 8.53
N GLY A 178 9.67 5.84 9.32
CA GLY A 178 8.90 6.47 10.39
C GLY A 178 7.45 6.78 10.02
N TRP A 179 7.02 6.38 8.82
CA TRP A 179 5.59 6.29 8.53
C TRP A 179 4.99 5.12 9.32
N ASP A 180 3.87 5.40 9.98
CA ASP A 180 3.11 4.43 10.76
C ASP A 180 1.65 4.45 10.32
N PRO A 181 1.22 3.48 9.51
CA PRO A 181 -0.17 3.33 9.15
C PRO A 181 -1.02 2.73 10.28
N VAL A 182 -0.46 1.90 11.16
CA VAL A 182 -1.25 1.15 12.16
C VAL A 182 -1.77 2.08 13.26
N GLY A 183 -0.94 3.01 13.72
CA GLY A 183 -1.35 4.03 14.69
C GLY A 183 -2.30 5.08 14.12
N GLN A 184 -2.53 5.11 12.80
CA GLN A 184 -3.54 5.97 12.18
C GLN A 184 -4.97 5.40 12.26
N ALA A 185 -5.13 4.12 12.59
CA ALA A 185 -6.41 3.42 12.49
C ALA A 185 -7.54 4.08 13.31
N SER A 186 -7.25 4.64 14.49
CA SER A 186 -8.26 5.29 15.33
C SER A 186 -8.87 6.54 14.72
N LEU A 187 -8.22 7.13 13.72
CA LEU A 187 -8.71 8.34 13.07
C LEU A 187 -9.70 8.03 11.93
N VAL A 188 -9.76 6.77 11.48
CA VAL A 188 -10.65 6.35 10.40
C VAL A 188 -12.10 6.41 10.87
N GLN A 189 -12.89 7.27 10.22
CA GLN A 189 -14.32 7.43 10.52
C GLN A 189 -15.21 6.59 9.59
N ALA A 190 -14.71 6.19 8.41
CA ALA A 190 -15.47 5.42 7.44
C ALA A 190 -15.66 3.95 7.88
N PRO A 191 -16.80 3.31 7.52
CA PRO A 191 -16.96 1.88 7.70
C PRO A 191 -15.85 1.09 7.01
N THR A 192 -15.17 0.21 7.75
CA THR A 192 -13.96 -0.48 7.30
C THR A 192 -14.11 -1.99 7.35
N LEU A 193 -13.86 -2.65 6.22
CA LEU A 193 -13.72 -4.10 6.12
C LEU A 193 -12.25 -4.47 5.91
N ILE A 194 -11.74 -5.37 6.74
CA ILE A 194 -10.41 -6.00 6.59
C ILE A 194 -10.62 -7.44 6.13
N VAL A 195 -10.13 -7.80 4.94
CA VAL A 195 -10.08 -9.20 4.48
C VAL A 195 -8.63 -9.67 4.55
N HIS A 196 -8.35 -10.68 5.36
CA HIS A 196 -6.96 -11.13 5.60
C HIS A 196 -6.84 -12.63 5.79
N SER A 197 -5.61 -13.15 5.87
CA SER A 197 -5.34 -14.56 6.18
C SER A 197 -4.28 -14.72 7.25
N GLU A 198 -4.37 -15.81 8.02
CA GLU A 198 -3.32 -16.23 8.97
C GLU A 198 -2.00 -16.54 8.28
N LYS A 199 -2.05 -16.95 7.00
CA LYS A 199 -0.87 -17.28 6.18
C LYS A 199 -0.36 -16.08 5.37
N ALA A 200 -1.05 -14.94 5.41
CA ALA A 200 -0.61 -13.72 4.75
C ALA A 200 0.45 -12.99 5.58
N ALA A 201 1.13 -12.02 4.97
CA ALA A 201 2.07 -11.19 5.69
C ALA A 201 1.35 -10.37 6.79
N PHE A 202 1.96 -10.30 7.98
CA PHE A 202 1.56 -9.46 9.11
C PHE A 202 0.11 -9.62 9.63
N PRO A 203 -0.36 -10.84 9.95
CA PRO A 203 -1.72 -11.03 10.47
C PRO A 203 -1.93 -10.30 11.81
N ASP A 204 -0.91 -10.17 12.64
CA ASP A 204 -1.02 -9.45 13.91
C ASP A 204 -1.20 -7.94 13.74
N GLN A 205 -0.64 -7.35 12.68
CA GLN A 205 -0.88 -5.94 12.35
C GLN A 205 -2.32 -5.73 11.88
N ALA A 206 -2.89 -6.66 11.10
CA ALA A 206 -4.30 -6.60 10.71
C ALA A 206 -5.22 -6.63 11.95
N ARG A 207 -4.91 -7.48 12.94
CA ARG A 207 -5.62 -7.48 14.24
C ARG A 207 -5.45 -6.17 14.99
N GLU A 208 -4.26 -5.59 14.96
CA GLU A 208 -3.98 -4.33 15.64
C GLU A 208 -4.75 -3.16 15.02
N VAL A 209 -4.75 -3.04 13.68
CA VAL A 209 -5.58 -2.07 12.97
C VAL A 209 -7.05 -2.27 13.34
N TYR A 210 -7.56 -3.51 13.27
CA TYR A 210 -8.95 -3.80 13.67
C TYR A 210 -9.27 -3.38 15.10
N ARG A 211 -8.38 -3.63 16.06
CA ARG A 211 -8.58 -3.20 17.46
C ARG A 211 -8.63 -1.67 17.56
N ASN A 212 -7.75 -0.98 16.84
CA ASN A 212 -7.58 0.46 16.91
C ASN A 212 -8.64 1.27 16.14
N LEU A 213 -9.34 0.68 15.15
CA LEU A 213 -10.45 1.34 14.46
C LEU A 213 -11.57 1.72 15.45
N GLU A 214 -12.05 2.96 15.38
CA GLU A 214 -13.18 3.45 16.19
C GLU A 214 -14.52 3.45 15.42
N SER A 215 -14.47 3.44 14.09
CA SER A 215 -15.65 3.36 13.23
C SER A 215 -16.25 1.96 13.15
N GLN A 216 -17.38 1.86 12.44
CA GLN A 216 -17.98 0.58 12.04
C GLN A 216 -16.92 -0.29 11.36
N LYS A 217 -16.68 -1.48 11.89
CA LYS A 217 -15.54 -2.31 11.49
C LYS A 217 -15.90 -3.78 11.40
N GLU A 218 -15.32 -4.45 10.43
CA GLU A 218 -15.38 -5.90 10.24
C GLU A 218 -14.00 -6.43 9.86
N ILE A 219 -13.65 -7.60 10.37
CA ILE A 219 -12.48 -8.36 9.92
C ILE A 219 -12.90 -9.78 9.54
N VAL A 220 -12.56 -10.19 8.32
CA VAL A 220 -12.84 -11.53 7.80
C VAL A 220 -11.54 -12.24 7.51
N TRP A 221 -11.37 -13.40 8.14
CA TRP A 221 -10.24 -14.29 7.92
C TRP A 221 -10.59 -15.33 6.87
N VAL A 222 -9.77 -15.42 5.82
CA VAL A 222 -9.93 -16.36 4.71
C VAL A 222 -8.66 -17.20 4.51
N GLU A 223 -8.79 -18.32 3.81
CA GLU A 223 -7.64 -19.10 3.36
C GLU A 223 -6.92 -18.40 2.21
N GLY A 224 -5.60 -18.56 2.14
CA GLY A 224 -4.74 -17.98 1.11
C GLY A 224 -3.42 -17.44 1.68
N THR A 225 -2.36 -17.53 0.92
CA THR A 225 -1.07 -16.89 1.21
C THR A 225 -1.10 -15.42 0.78
N HIS A 226 -0.05 -14.67 1.14
CA HIS A 226 0.01 -13.22 0.87
C HIS A 226 -0.23 -12.85 -0.61
N TYR A 227 0.36 -13.59 -1.55
CA TYR A 227 0.23 -13.29 -2.97
C TYR A 227 -1.01 -13.91 -3.61
N ASP A 228 -1.69 -14.85 -2.95
CA ASP A 228 -2.95 -15.39 -3.48
C ASP A 228 -4.01 -14.28 -3.53
N PHE A 229 -3.97 -13.34 -2.59
CA PHE A 229 -4.80 -12.14 -2.63
C PHE A 229 -4.49 -11.20 -3.80
N TYR A 230 -3.44 -11.41 -4.58
CA TYR A 230 -3.06 -10.53 -5.68
C TYR A 230 -3.56 -11.06 -7.03
N ASP A 231 -3.51 -12.37 -7.22
CA ASP A 231 -3.76 -13.00 -8.52
C ASP A 231 -4.29 -14.44 -8.48
N ASP A 232 -4.48 -15.07 -7.31
CA ASP A 232 -5.22 -16.33 -7.25
C ASP A 232 -6.70 -16.05 -7.49
N VAL A 233 -7.26 -16.67 -8.52
CA VAL A 233 -8.61 -16.36 -9.01
C VAL A 233 -9.68 -16.56 -7.93
N GLU A 234 -9.58 -17.64 -7.16
CA GLU A 234 -10.62 -17.99 -6.18
C GLU A 234 -10.48 -17.16 -4.90
N VAL A 235 -9.25 -16.92 -4.44
CA VAL A 235 -9.01 -16.02 -3.29
C VAL A 235 -9.42 -14.59 -3.62
N VAL A 236 -9.02 -14.07 -4.78
CA VAL A 236 -9.39 -12.72 -5.24
C VAL A 236 -10.91 -12.59 -5.38
N ARG A 237 -11.60 -13.54 -6.01
CA ARG A 237 -13.07 -13.50 -6.15
C ARG A 237 -13.77 -13.54 -4.80
N SER A 238 -13.32 -14.42 -3.91
CA SER A 238 -13.86 -14.54 -2.54
C SER A 238 -13.67 -13.24 -1.75
N ALA A 239 -12.53 -12.55 -1.91
CA ALA A 239 -12.29 -11.24 -1.31
C ALA A 239 -13.17 -10.16 -1.97
N ALA A 240 -13.27 -10.14 -3.30
CA ALA A 240 -14.08 -9.19 -4.06
C ALA A 240 -15.58 -9.30 -3.75
N ASP A 241 -16.12 -10.50 -3.50
CA ASP A 241 -17.50 -10.71 -3.05
C ASP A 241 -17.78 -9.98 -1.74
N LYS A 242 -16.86 -10.09 -0.77
CA LYS A 242 -16.97 -9.45 0.54
C LYS A 242 -16.84 -7.93 0.44
N LEU A 243 -15.88 -7.47 -0.35
CA LEU A 243 -15.67 -6.04 -0.62
C LEU A 243 -16.87 -5.41 -1.33
N ALA A 244 -17.42 -6.07 -2.35
CA ALA A 244 -18.62 -5.58 -3.04
C ALA A 244 -19.82 -5.51 -2.11
N LYS A 245 -20.03 -6.53 -1.26
CA LYS A 245 -21.07 -6.49 -0.23
C LYS A 245 -20.87 -5.32 0.73
N HIS A 246 -19.65 -5.07 1.20
CA HIS A 246 -19.32 -3.93 2.04
C HIS A 246 -19.66 -2.60 1.35
N PHE A 247 -19.14 -2.37 0.13
CA PHE A 247 -19.41 -1.14 -0.60
C PHE A 247 -20.90 -0.92 -0.88
N ASN A 248 -21.63 -1.96 -1.31
CA ASN A 248 -23.08 -1.86 -1.52
C ASN A 248 -23.87 -1.61 -0.22
N THR A 249 -23.28 -1.90 0.95
CA THR A 249 -23.94 -1.61 2.23
C THR A 249 -23.80 -0.14 2.62
N TYR A 250 -22.66 0.49 2.28
CA TYR A 250 -22.29 1.82 2.80
C TYR A 250 -22.21 2.94 1.76
N LEU A 251 -22.23 2.63 0.46
CA LEU A 251 -22.12 3.62 -0.63
C LEU A 251 -23.40 3.76 -1.47
N ASN A 252 -24.47 3.09 -1.07
CA ASN A 252 -25.80 3.14 -1.71
C ASN A 252 -26.71 4.20 -1.10
#